data_AF-A0A947SJK0-F1
#
_entry.id   AF-A0A947SJK0-F1
#
_cell.length_a   1.000
_cell.length_b   1.000
_cell.length_c   1.000
_cell.angle_alpha   90.00
_cell.angle_beta   90.00
_cell.angle_gamma   90.00
#
_symmetry.space_group_name_H-M   'P 1'
#
loop_
_entity.id
_entity.type
_entity.pdbx_description
1 polymer ?
#
loop_
_entity_poly.entity_id
_entity_poly.type
_entity_poly.pdbx_seq_one_letter_code
_entity_poly.pdbx_strand_id
1 'polypeptide(L)'
;MKKLFLIIIIIVVVFIIAVVGVIFWLSQPQTLEDSRELTNEERACIDSGGTVSTALCCESTGDFSDDCAIGACGCAPEYSHSVKVCSCGENNCFDGVKCVNYEEHLKERGMLD
;
A
#
# COMPACT_ATOMS: atom_id res chain seq x y z
N MET A 1 -56.33 -30.71 -5.29
CA MET A 1 -55.65 -30.10 -4.12
C MET A 1 -54.15 -30.41 -4.08
N LYS A 2 -53.69 -31.66 -4.26
CA LYS A 2 -52.25 -32.04 -4.24
C LYS A 2 -51.34 -31.27 -5.22
N LYS A 3 -51.82 -30.92 -6.42
CA LYS A 3 -51.08 -30.13 -7.42
C LYS A 3 -50.80 -28.68 -6.95
N LEU A 4 -51.75 -28.08 -6.22
CA LEU A 4 -51.59 -26.73 -5.67
C LEU A 4 -50.56 -26.71 -4.54
N PHE A 5 -50.54 -27.74 -3.70
CA PHE A 5 -49.52 -27.92 -2.66
C PHE A 5 -48.10 -28.06 -3.24
N LEU A 6 -47.93 -28.79 -4.35
CA LEU A 6 -46.62 -28.93 -5.01
C LEU A 6 -46.09 -27.60 -5.56
N ILE A 7 -46.96 -26.76 -6.12
CA ILE A 7 -46.58 -25.45 -6.66
C ILE A 7 -46.13 -24.51 -5.52
N ILE A 8 -46.85 -24.51 -4.39
CA ILE A 8 -46.50 -23.69 -3.23
C ILE A 8 -45.13 -24.08 -2.67
N ILE A 9 -44.83 -25.38 -2.59
CA ILE A 9 -43.52 -25.87 -2.11
C ILE A 9 -42.38 -25.39 -3.02
N ILE A 10 -42.55 -25.45 -4.34
CA ILE A 10 -41.52 -25.00 -5.29
C ILE A 10 -41.24 -23.49 -5.12
N ILE A 11 -42.28 -22.68 -4.99
CA ILE A 11 -42.14 -21.22 -4.82
C ILE A 11 -41.36 -20.91 -3.53
N VAL A 12 -41.69 -21.59 -2.43
CA VAL A 12 -41.00 -21.41 -1.13
C VAL A 12 -39.53 -21.80 -1.24
N VAL A 13 -39.22 -22.92 -1.91
CA VAL A 13 -37.83 -23.37 -2.09
C VAL A 13 -37.02 -22.38 -2.94
N VAL A 14 -37.59 -21.89 -4.04
CA VAL A 14 -36.93 -20.89 -4.89
C VAL A 14 -36.69 -19.59 -4.13
N PHE A 15 -37.65 -19.16 -3.31
CA PHE A 15 -37.50 -17.96 -2.49
C PHE A 15 -36.40 -18.13 -1.43
N ILE A 16 -36.33 -19.29 -0.77
CA ILE A 16 -35.26 -19.59 0.21
C ILE A 16 -33.89 -19.57 -0.48
N ILE A 17 -33.75 -20.18 -1.66
CA ILE A 17 -32.48 -20.18 -2.40
C ILE A 17 -32.08 -18.76 -2.78
N ALA A 18 -33.02 -17.94 -3.26
CA ALA A 18 -32.77 -16.54 -3.59
C ALA A 18 -32.35 -15.73 -2.36
N VAL A 19 -33.04 -15.90 -1.23
CA VAL A 19 -32.72 -15.21 0.03
C VAL A 19 -31.36 -15.66 0.56
N VAL A 20 -31.05 -16.95 0.55
CA VAL A 20 -29.74 -17.48 0.98
C VAL A 20 -28.64 -16.99 0.05
N GLY A 21 -28.88 -16.97 -1.27
CA GLY A 21 -27.93 -16.42 -2.25
C GLY A 21 -27.66 -14.93 -2.03
N VAL A 22 -28.71 -14.14 -1.78
CA VAL A 22 -28.58 -12.71 -1.46
C VAL A 22 -27.89 -12.51 -0.10
N ILE A 23 -28.25 -13.28 0.92
CA ILE A 23 -27.58 -13.22 2.23
C ILE A 23 -26.11 -13.59 2.08
N PHE A 24 -25.77 -14.63 1.32
CA PHE A 24 -24.39 -15.03 1.06
C PHE A 24 -23.62 -13.97 0.26
N TRP A 25 -24.28 -13.28 -0.69
CA TRP A 25 -23.71 -12.17 -1.44
C TRP A 25 -23.54 -10.90 -0.60
N LEU A 26 -24.47 -10.61 0.31
CA LEU A 26 -24.36 -9.51 1.29
C LEU A 26 -23.41 -9.85 2.45
N SER A 27 -23.28 -11.13 2.78
CA SER A 27 -22.31 -11.67 3.73
C SER A 27 -20.99 -12.01 3.06
N GLN A 28 -20.84 -11.67 1.77
CA GLN A 28 -19.55 -11.72 1.11
C GLN A 28 -18.66 -10.83 1.98
N PRO A 29 -17.67 -11.40 2.68
CA PRO A 29 -16.69 -10.56 3.31
C PRO A 29 -16.13 -9.76 2.15
N GLN A 30 -16.31 -8.44 2.17
CA GLN A 30 -15.42 -7.58 1.43
C GLN A 30 -14.05 -8.07 1.86
N THR A 31 -13.33 -8.68 0.92
CA THR A 31 -11.96 -9.05 1.12
C THR A 31 -11.33 -7.87 1.81
N LEU A 32 -10.78 -8.13 3.00
CA LEU A 32 -10.01 -7.19 3.80
C LEU A 32 -8.86 -6.67 2.93
N GLU A 33 -9.17 -5.75 2.03
CA GLU A 33 -8.24 -4.90 1.28
C GLU A 33 -7.73 -3.76 2.20
N ASP A 34 -8.21 -3.69 3.43
CA ASP A 34 -7.85 -2.68 4.42
C ASP A 34 -6.92 -3.22 5.53
N SER A 35 -6.01 -4.15 5.23
CA SER A 35 -4.97 -4.52 6.21
C SER A 35 -3.56 -4.68 5.66
N ARG A 36 -3.36 -4.47 4.36
CA ARG A 36 -2.08 -4.14 3.70
C ARG A 36 -2.34 -3.41 2.38
N GLU A 37 -3.04 -2.28 2.39
CA GLU A 37 -2.94 -1.34 1.26
C GLU A 37 -1.49 -0.86 1.23
N LEU A 38 -0.68 -1.53 0.41
CA LEU A 38 0.65 -1.07 0.05
C LEU A 38 0.44 0.29 -0.61
N THR A 39 0.90 1.37 0.02
CA THR A 39 0.80 2.71 -0.58
C THR A 39 1.50 2.70 -1.94
N ASN A 40 1.16 3.64 -2.82
CA ASN A 40 1.79 3.67 -4.14
C ASN A 40 3.32 3.80 -4.03
N GLU A 41 3.80 4.52 -3.02
CA GLU A 41 5.20 4.74 -2.71
C GLU A 41 5.86 3.47 -2.15
N GLU A 42 5.16 2.74 -1.27
CA GLU A 42 5.62 1.45 -0.75
C GLU A 42 5.75 0.42 -1.88
N ARG A 43 4.79 0.40 -2.82
CA ARG A 43 4.85 -0.42 -4.03
C ARG A 43 6.01 -0.03 -4.92
N ALA A 44 6.18 1.26 -5.17
CA ALA A 44 7.23 1.76 -6.03
C ALA A 44 8.63 1.44 -5.47
N CYS A 45 8.81 1.49 -4.14
CA CYS A 45 10.03 1.02 -3.48
C CYS A 45 10.35 -0.44 -3.81
N ILE A 46 9.37 -1.34 -3.64
CA ILE A 46 9.55 -2.77 -3.87
C ILE A 46 9.78 -3.07 -5.36
N ASP A 47 9.00 -2.44 -6.25
CA ASP A 47 9.09 -2.63 -7.69
C ASP A 47 10.44 -2.13 -8.25
N SER A 48 11.07 -1.17 -7.56
CA SER A 48 12.41 -0.68 -7.89
C SER A 48 13.55 -1.59 -7.41
N GLY A 49 13.24 -2.70 -6.74
CA GLY A 49 14.21 -3.58 -6.11
C GLY A 49 14.70 -3.09 -4.74
N GLY A 50 14.07 -2.05 -4.18
CA GLY A 50 14.32 -1.58 -2.84
C GLY A 50 13.61 -2.42 -1.77
N THR A 51 13.96 -2.17 -0.51
CA THR A 51 13.32 -2.81 0.66
C THR A 51 12.75 -1.75 1.59
N VAL A 52 11.50 -1.93 2.01
CA VAL A 52 10.85 -1.07 3.00
C VAL A 52 11.55 -1.23 4.35
N SER A 53 12.03 -0.12 4.90
CA SER A 53 12.67 -0.04 6.21
C SER A 53 12.07 1.13 7.00
N THR A 54 12.57 1.37 8.20
CA THR A 54 12.18 2.51 9.03
C THR A 54 13.40 3.31 9.46
N ALA A 55 13.30 4.64 9.44
CA ALA A 55 14.34 5.55 9.89
C ALA A 55 13.76 6.67 10.76
N LEU A 56 14.61 7.29 11.58
CA LEU A 56 14.26 8.51 12.31
C LEU A 56 14.47 9.70 11.38
N CYS A 57 13.39 10.38 11.02
CA CYS A 57 13.41 11.54 10.16
C CYS A 57 12.64 12.70 10.79
N CYS A 58 12.79 13.90 10.23
CA CYS A 58 12.27 15.10 10.86
C CYS A 58 10.75 15.13 10.89
N GLU A 59 10.15 15.80 11.89
CA GLU A 59 8.68 15.89 12.06
C GLU A 59 7.93 16.38 10.81
N SER A 60 8.60 17.10 9.91
CA SER A 60 8.05 17.55 8.64
C SER A 60 8.05 16.49 7.53
N THR A 61 8.71 15.36 7.74
CA THR A 61 9.02 14.36 6.72
C THR A 61 7.96 13.26 6.72
N GLY A 62 7.43 12.93 5.53
CA GLY A 62 6.50 11.83 5.34
C GLY A 62 7.20 10.49 5.09
N ASP A 63 6.41 9.42 5.10
CA ASP A 63 6.86 8.10 4.64
C ASP A 63 7.32 8.16 3.16
N PHE A 64 8.36 7.41 2.82
CA PHE A 64 8.94 7.30 1.48
C PHE A 64 9.38 8.65 0.88
N SER A 65 9.92 9.55 1.71
CA SER A 65 10.53 10.80 1.24
C SER A 65 11.73 10.55 0.30
N ASP A 66 12.01 11.51 -0.59
CA ASP A 66 13.25 11.56 -1.38
C ASP A 66 14.48 11.57 -0.46
N ASP A 67 15.21 10.46 -0.42
CA ASP A 67 16.43 10.30 0.37
C ASP A 67 17.70 10.59 -0.45
N CYS A 68 17.56 10.81 -1.77
CA CYS A 68 18.62 11.36 -2.60
C CYS A 68 18.88 12.83 -2.29
N ALA A 69 17.89 13.53 -1.72
CA ALA A 69 18.03 14.88 -1.20
C ALA A 69 18.60 14.87 0.22
N ILE A 70 19.67 15.63 0.46
CA ILE A 70 20.23 15.82 1.79
C ILE A 70 19.23 16.60 2.66
N GLY A 71 18.86 16.05 3.82
CA GLY A 71 18.25 16.82 4.91
C GLY A 71 16.96 16.27 5.50
N ALA A 72 16.29 15.32 4.84
CA ALA A 72 15.00 14.78 5.33
C ALA A 72 15.09 14.09 6.70
N CYS A 73 16.25 13.51 7.02
CA CYS A 73 16.50 12.74 8.24
C CYS A 73 17.71 13.27 9.06
N GLY A 74 18.05 14.55 8.90
CA GLY A 74 19.24 15.18 9.50
C GLY A 74 19.01 15.99 10.78
N CYS A 75 17.82 15.92 11.37
CA CYS A 75 17.41 16.66 12.58
C CYS A 75 17.85 15.96 13.87
N ALA A 76 17.78 16.70 14.98
CA ALA A 76 18.01 16.16 16.31
C ALA A 76 16.94 15.11 16.68
N PRO A 77 17.27 14.07 17.47
CA PRO A 77 16.34 13.01 17.83
C PRO A 77 15.03 13.49 18.47
N GLU A 78 15.10 14.58 19.22
CA GLU A 78 13.96 15.23 19.90
C GLU A 78 12.96 15.91 18.95
N TYR A 79 13.35 16.16 17.69
CA TYR A 79 12.50 16.69 16.60
C TYR A 79 12.38 15.68 15.45
N SER A 80 12.49 14.40 15.78
CA SER A 80 12.42 13.31 14.81
C SER A 80 11.36 12.29 15.20
N HIS A 81 10.82 11.60 14.20
CA HIS A 81 9.90 10.49 14.37
C HIS A 81 10.26 9.36 13.42
N SER A 82 9.73 8.17 13.73
CA SER A 82 9.87 7.02 12.85
C SER A 82 9.02 7.21 11.61
N VAL A 83 9.63 7.06 10.44
CA VAL A 83 8.98 7.02 9.13
C VAL A 83 9.41 5.77 8.37
N LYS A 84 8.55 5.29 7.48
CA LYS A 84 8.94 4.28 6.49
C LYS A 84 9.84 4.92 5.45
N VAL A 85 10.92 4.24 5.08
CA VAL A 85 11.86 4.66 4.04
C VAL A 85 12.12 3.52 3.07
N CYS A 86 12.56 3.84 1.86
CA CYS A 86 12.97 2.84 0.88
C CYS A 86 14.49 2.65 0.90
N SER A 87 14.96 1.45 1.29
CA SER A 87 16.37 1.10 1.23
C SER A 87 16.72 0.57 -0.16
N CYS A 88 17.48 1.34 -0.94
CA CYS A 88 17.85 1.02 -2.33
C CYS A 88 19.21 0.30 -2.48
N GLY A 89 19.90 -0.01 -1.37
CA GLY A 89 21.22 -0.65 -1.37
C GLY A 89 22.39 0.32 -1.63
N GLU A 90 23.59 -0.23 -1.81
CA GLU A 90 24.81 0.57 -1.97
C GLU A 90 24.78 1.42 -3.26
N ASN A 91 25.25 2.67 -3.16
CA ASN A 91 25.32 3.66 -4.25
C ASN A 91 23.98 4.03 -4.91
N ASN A 92 22.85 3.66 -4.30
CA ASN A 92 21.53 4.04 -4.77
C ASN A 92 20.75 4.79 -3.68
N CYS A 93 19.75 5.53 -4.11
CA CYS A 93 18.84 6.29 -3.27
C CYS A 93 17.44 6.24 -3.88
N PHE A 94 16.41 6.47 -3.08
CA PHE A 94 15.03 6.63 -3.48
C PHE A 94 14.71 8.09 -3.78
N ASP A 95 14.33 8.39 -5.03
CA ASP A 95 14.01 9.76 -5.48
C ASP A 95 12.59 10.23 -5.12
N GLY A 96 11.88 9.47 -4.27
CA GLY A 96 10.45 9.63 -3.97
C GLY A 96 9.52 8.81 -4.87
N VAL A 97 10.06 8.23 -5.95
CA VAL A 97 9.30 7.41 -6.90
C VAL A 97 9.96 6.06 -7.14
N LYS A 98 11.29 5.98 -7.21
CA LYS A 98 12.04 4.76 -7.49
C LYS A 98 13.46 4.81 -6.95
N CYS A 99 14.09 3.64 -6.88
CA CYS A 99 15.52 3.56 -6.64
C CYS A 99 16.31 4.01 -7.88
N VAL A 100 17.22 4.95 -7.69
CA VAL A 100 18.12 5.51 -8.71
C VAL A 100 19.57 5.46 -8.24
N ASN A 101 20.51 5.54 -9.18
CA ASN A 101 21.92 5.67 -8.85
C ASN A 101 22.19 7.06 -8.25
N TYR A 102 22.82 7.11 -7.08
CA TYR A 102 23.02 8.34 -6.32
C TYR A 102 23.91 9.36 -7.05
N GLU A 103 25.02 8.91 -7.65
CA GLU A 103 25.94 9.82 -8.36
C GLU A 103 25.33 10.36 -9.65
N GLU A 104 24.67 9.52 -10.45
CA GLU A 104 23.99 9.95 -11.67
C GLU A 104 22.89 10.96 -11.35
N HIS A 105 22.09 10.69 -10.32
CA HIS A 105 21.03 11.59 -9.89
C HIS A 105 21.55 12.95 -9.39
N LEU A 106 22.67 12.95 -8.67
CA LEU A 106 23.33 14.20 -8.26
C LEU A 106 23.91 14.99 -9.43
N LYS A 107 24.46 14.31 -10.45
CA LYS A 107 24.92 14.97 -11.69
C LYS A 107 23.75 15.61 -12.44
N GLU A 108 22.63 14.92 -12.55
CA GLU A 108 21.41 15.47 -13.15
C GLU A 108 20.88 16.69 -12.38
N ARG A 109 21.02 16.69 -11.05
CA ARG A 109 20.69 17.84 -10.19
C ARG A 109 21.75 18.96 -10.20
N GLY A 110 22.84 18.82 -10.95
CA GLY A 110 23.92 19.81 -11.04
C GLY A 110 24.68 19.98 -9.72
N MET A 111 24.73 18.94 -8.88
CA MET A 111 25.42 18.94 -7.58
C MET A 111 26.82 18.32 -7.64
N LEU A 112 27.15 17.65 -8.76
CA LEU A 112 28.47 17.08 -9.04
C LEU A 112 28.94 17.61 -10.41
N ASP A 113 30.16 18.16 -10.45
CA ASP A 113 30.87 18.62 -11.65
C ASP A 113 31.77 17.53 -12.26
#